data_AF-A0A255RCT4-F1
#
_entry.id   AF-A0A255RCT4-F1
#
_cell.length_a   1.000
_cell.length_b   1.000
_cell.length_c   1.000
_cell.angle_alpha   90.00
_cell.angle_beta   90.00
_cell.angle_gamma   90.00
#
_symmetry.space_group_name_H-M   'P 1'
#
loop_
_entity.id
_entity.type
_entity.pdbx_description
1 polymer ?
#
loop_
_entity_poly.entity_id
_entity_poly.type
_entity_poly.pdbx_seq_one_letter_code
_entity_poly.pdbx_strand_id
1 'polypeptide(L)'
;MQPHADLIVASSDQFDKILADSNNMLELKVIESLPLTIDDIVIVIAARRGILDDRKAWWQLRRDVYGRFAEHHAIPSRTLAMIPHAFQGELAEIDAGEVELIASQWLNADHSTPSDLESAVRTLQCLIEACSSAHDSGLAVMLRTNQPANEFELAFEQLENQKRRRFRKAFDGWDEAKRHEAHQRYKYYLSQGEADSLTLTLQDFTRSKILRINLKTDRGKVQRYLRQRIKAYIKRPQPDAGEADSPITAISVLFDIEYEGFVDLVFDTRPESAESVEFIEGTDHVLDLEHWHDAVMRIDEGESLKLALPDGTKLVIEPESSEVADWDRYVGDMLRDLVIEMRGKGEFEKLNLAAEHSIWVGGTHTDFFWKS
;
A
#
# COMPACT_ATOMS: atom_id res chain seq x y z
N MET A 1 -16.20 -0.94 35.42
CA MET A 1 -14.88 -0.33 35.23
C MET A 1 -15.12 1.15 34.98
N GLN A 2 -14.63 2.02 35.87
CA GLN A 2 -14.67 3.46 35.64
C GLN A 2 -13.67 3.82 34.54
N PRO A 3 -14.02 4.69 33.58
CA PRO A 3 -13.04 5.24 32.64
C PRO A 3 -12.11 6.19 33.38
N HIS A 4 -10.81 5.91 33.35
CA HIS A 4 -9.77 6.83 33.79
C HIS A 4 -9.43 7.74 32.60
N ALA A 5 -9.61 9.04 32.75
CA ALA A 5 -9.15 10.05 31.80
C ALA A 5 -8.06 10.89 32.50
N ASP A 6 -6.84 10.87 31.95
CA ASP A 6 -5.70 11.58 32.52
C ASP A 6 -5.54 12.96 31.86
N LEU A 7 -5.88 14.01 32.61
CA LEU A 7 -5.53 15.39 32.26
C LEU A 7 -4.13 15.69 32.82
N ILE A 8 -3.12 15.87 31.95
CA ILE A 8 -1.73 16.08 32.39
C ILE A 8 -1.37 17.57 32.40
N VAL A 9 -1.42 18.19 33.57
CA VAL A 9 -0.90 19.55 33.79
C VAL A 9 0.41 19.44 34.58
N ALA A 10 1.54 19.85 34.00
CA ALA A 10 2.85 19.74 34.65
C ALA A 10 3.71 21.01 34.47
N SER A 11 4.52 21.31 35.50
CA SER A 11 5.55 22.35 35.43
C SER A 11 6.75 21.88 34.58
N SER A 12 7.57 22.81 34.07
CA SER A 12 8.70 22.51 33.17
C SER A 12 9.65 21.44 33.72
N ASP A 13 9.99 21.50 35.01
CA ASP A 13 10.96 20.59 35.62
C ASP A 13 10.35 19.20 35.88
N GLN A 14 9.01 19.10 35.92
CA GLN A 14 8.30 17.83 35.96
C GLN A 14 8.09 17.25 34.57
N PHE A 15 7.90 18.09 33.56
CA PHE A 15 7.75 17.64 32.17
C PHE A 15 9.04 17.00 31.64
N ASP A 16 10.21 17.58 31.91
CA ASP A 16 11.50 16.99 31.52
C ASP A 16 11.76 15.64 32.24
N LYS A 17 11.27 15.49 33.47
CA LYS A 17 11.31 14.22 34.21
C LYS A 17 10.32 13.18 33.66
N ILE A 18 9.13 13.62 33.24
CA ILE A 18 8.11 12.80 32.57
C ILE A 18 8.58 12.34 31.18
N LEU A 19 9.35 13.16 30.47
CA LEU A 19 9.95 12.80 29.18
C LEU A 19 11.16 11.84 29.35
N ALA A 20 11.93 11.99 30.43
CA ALA A 20 13.07 11.13 30.74
C ALA A 20 12.68 9.76 31.36
N ASP A 21 11.47 9.64 31.89
CA ASP A 21 10.96 8.40 32.49
C ASP A 21 10.37 7.45 31.43
N SER A 22 11.25 6.64 30.85
CA SER A 22 10.88 5.62 29.84
C SER A 22 10.08 4.44 30.40
N ASN A 23 9.95 4.31 31.72
CA ASN A 23 9.30 3.18 32.39
C ASN A 23 8.01 3.57 33.16
N ASN A 24 7.56 4.84 33.06
CA ASN A 24 6.34 5.34 33.72
C ASN A 24 6.29 5.07 35.24
N MET A 25 7.40 5.34 35.94
CA MET A 25 7.56 5.11 37.38
C MET A 25 7.21 6.34 38.26
N LEU A 26 7.05 7.53 37.67
CA LEU A 26 6.71 8.76 38.38
C LEU A 26 5.23 8.82 38.79
N GLU A 27 4.98 9.10 40.07
CA GLU A 27 3.64 9.33 40.62
C GLU A 27 3.12 10.71 40.16
N LEU A 28 2.11 10.71 39.28
CA LEU A 28 1.50 11.93 38.72
C LEU A 28 0.43 12.48 39.68
N LYS A 29 0.35 13.81 39.84
CA LYS A 29 -0.84 14.45 40.42
C LYS A 29 -1.93 14.51 39.35
N VAL A 30 -2.74 13.47 39.29
CA VAL A 30 -3.97 13.43 38.49
C VAL A 30 -5.08 14.16 39.26
N ILE A 31 -5.85 15.03 38.62
CA ILE A 31 -7.05 15.62 39.23
C ILE A 31 -8.17 14.58 39.13
N GLU A 32 -8.35 13.78 40.18
CA GLU A 32 -9.19 12.57 40.17
C GLU A 32 -10.71 12.80 40.33
N SER A 33 -11.30 13.94 39.97
CA SER A 33 -12.69 14.22 40.38
C SER A 33 -13.67 14.78 39.34
N LEU A 34 -13.48 14.51 38.05
CA LEU A 34 -14.49 14.83 37.05
C LEU A 34 -14.94 13.57 36.27
N PRO A 35 -16.26 13.33 36.12
CA PRO A 35 -16.78 12.20 35.36
C PRO A 35 -16.66 12.51 33.85
N LEU A 36 -15.45 12.41 33.33
CA LEU A 36 -15.13 12.64 31.92
C LEU A 36 -15.17 11.31 31.16
N THR A 37 -15.72 11.32 29.95
CA THR A 37 -15.61 10.19 29.02
C THR A 37 -14.56 10.48 27.96
N ILE A 38 -14.01 9.43 27.34
CA ILE A 38 -12.89 9.50 26.38
C ILE A 38 -13.23 10.31 25.12
N ASP A 39 -14.52 10.51 24.86
CA ASP A 39 -15.04 11.29 23.75
C ASP A 39 -15.04 12.81 24.03
N ASP A 40 -14.80 13.24 25.28
CA ASP A 40 -14.99 14.64 25.68
C ASP A 40 -13.71 15.49 25.65
N ILE A 41 -12.53 14.98 26.03
CA ILE A 41 -11.24 15.71 25.99
C ILE A 41 -10.07 14.73 25.86
N VAL A 42 -9.18 14.99 24.91
CA VAL A 42 -8.12 14.03 24.54
C VAL A 42 -6.69 14.55 24.85
N ILE A 43 -6.46 15.11 26.04
CA ILE A 43 -5.16 15.60 26.60
C ILE A 43 -4.92 17.11 26.40
N VAL A 44 -4.67 17.81 27.52
CA VAL A 44 -4.09 19.16 27.58
C VAL A 44 -2.60 19.01 27.86
N ILE A 45 -1.73 19.61 27.05
CA ILE A 45 -0.27 19.61 27.28
C ILE A 45 0.21 21.05 27.40
N ALA A 46 0.84 21.36 28.53
CA ALA A 46 1.54 22.62 28.74
C ALA A 46 2.98 22.54 28.21
N ALA A 47 3.32 23.34 27.20
CA ALA A 47 4.68 23.45 26.66
C ALA A 47 5.18 24.91 26.71
N ARG A 48 6.49 25.12 26.93
CA ARG A 48 7.11 26.45 26.91
C ARG A 48 7.02 27.05 25.50
N ARG A 49 6.72 28.35 25.39
CA ARG A 49 6.68 29.10 24.11
C ARG A 49 7.93 28.91 23.25
N GLY A 50 9.12 28.87 23.86
CA GLY A 50 10.39 28.67 23.13
C GLY A 50 10.55 27.31 22.44
N ILE A 51 9.82 26.27 22.86
CA ILE A 51 9.81 24.96 22.18
C ILE A 51 9.00 25.03 20.87
N LEU A 52 8.03 25.93 20.80
CA LEU A 52 7.12 26.07 19.66
C LEU A 52 7.76 26.90 18.53
N ASP A 53 8.61 27.86 18.89
CA ASP A 53 9.37 28.67 17.93
C ASP A 53 10.55 27.88 17.32
N ASP A 54 10.96 26.77 17.95
CA ASP A 54 11.92 25.80 17.40
C ASP A 54 11.18 24.68 16.65
N ARG A 55 11.19 24.76 15.31
CA ARG A 55 10.56 23.77 14.43
C ARG A 55 11.02 22.33 14.73
N LYS A 56 12.29 22.11 15.08
CA LYS A 56 12.82 20.77 15.35
C LYS A 56 12.31 20.25 16.70
N ALA A 57 12.32 21.10 17.73
CA ALA A 57 11.79 20.76 19.05
C ALA A 57 10.27 20.51 19.01
N TRP A 58 9.53 21.31 18.24
CA TRP A 58 8.10 21.12 17.98
C TRP A 58 7.81 19.77 17.32
N TRP A 59 8.53 19.42 16.24
CA TRP A 59 8.35 18.12 15.57
C TRP A 59 8.70 16.94 16.48
N GLN A 60 9.71 17.09 17.34
CA GLN A 60 10.08 16.07 18.30
C GLN A 60 8.99 15.86 19.36
N LEU A 61 8.52 16.95 20.00
CA LEU A 61 7.40 16.91 20.95
C LEU A 61 6.16 16.28 20.32
N ARG A 62 5.82 16.71 19.10
CA ARG A 62 4.70 16.16 18.33
C ARG A 62 4.86 14.64 18.18
N ARG A 63 6.01 14.17 17.69
CA ARG A 63 6.30 12.74 17.49
C ARG A 63 6.24 11.94 18.79
N ASP A 64 6.77 12.47 19.89
CA ASP A 64 6.84 11.77 21.17
C ASP A 64 5.45 11.66 21.83
N VAL A 65 4.62 12.70 21.70
CA VAL A 65 3.20 12.66 22.09
C VAL A 65 2.43 11.67 21.22
N TYR A 66 2.58 11.72 19.89
CA TYR A 66 1.95 10.73 19.01
C TYR A 66 2.39 9.30 19.34
N GLY A 67 3.68 9.07 19.57
CA GLY A 67 4.23 7.74 19.89
C GLY A 67 3.66 7.15 21.18
N ARG A 68 3.48 7.98 22.23
CA ARG A 68 2.90 7.53 23.51
C ARG A 68 1.43 7.13 23.42
N PHE A 69 0.66 7.75 22.51
CA PHE A 69 -0.78 7.49 22.37
C PHE A 69 -1.14 6.65 21.14
N ALA A 70 -0.17 6.33 20.27
CA ALA A 70 -0.37 5.47 19.11
C ALA A 70 -0.81 4.05 19.48
N GLU A 71 -0.48 3.58 20.69
CA GLU A 71 -0.85 2.25 21.19
C GLU A 71 -2.22 2.22 21.90
N HIS A 72 -2.88 3.38 22.06
CA HIS A 72 -4.15 3.46 22.79
C HIS A 72 -5.34 3.06 21.89
N HIS A 73 -5.80 1.82 22.04
CA HIS A 73 -6.85 1.17 21.25
C HIS A 73 -8.18 1.96 21.07
N ALA A 74 -8.50 2.87 21.98
CA ALA A 74 -9.72 3.67 21.93
C ALA A 74 -9.58 5.02 21.21
N ILE A 75 -8.35 5.45 20.84
CA ILE A 75 -8.14 6.84 20.43
C ILE A 75 -7.17 6.94 19.25
N PRO A 76 -7.65 6.88 17.99
CA PRO A 76 -6.82 7.20 16.82
C PRO A 76 -6.44 8.70 16.84
N SER A 77 -5.14 9.02 16.76
CA SER A 77 -4.59 10.37 16.97
C SER A 77 -4.30 11.08 15.65
N ARG A 78 -4.78 12.32 15.40
CA ARG A 78 -4.52 12.99 14.09
C ARG A 78 -4.00 14.42 14.11
N THR A 79 -4.46 15.30 15.00
CA THR A 79 -3.96 16.69 15.05
C THR A 79 -3.94 17.23 16.47
N LEU A 80 -2.84 17.92 16.81
CA LEU A 80 -2.69 18.76 18.00
C LEU A 80 -2.74 20.23 17.54
N ALA A 81 -3.70 21.00 18.04
CA ALA A 81 -3.83 22.43 17.78
C ALA A 81 -3.56 23.21 19.07
N MET A 82 -2.69 24.22 19.02
CA MET A 82 -2.46 25.10 20.17
C MET A 82 -3.49 26.22 20.19
N ILE A 83 -4.03 26.52 21.37
CA ILE A 83 -4.81 27.73 21.61
C ILE A 83 -3.84 28.87 21.91
N PRO A 84 -3.79 29.92 21.07
CA PRO A 84 -2.85 31.02 21.32
C PRO A 84 -3.17 31.71 22.64
N HIS A 85 -2.14 32.14 23.38
CA HIS A 85 -2.28 32.73 24.72
C HIS A 85 -3.27 33.90 24.79
N ALA A 86 -3.37 34.72 23.74
CA ALA A 86 -4.34 35.81 23.67
C ALA A 86 -5.79 35.30 23.76
N PHE A 87 -6.08 34.16 23.13
CA PHE A 87 -7.40 33.53 23.13
C PHE A 87 -7.66 32.72 24.40
N GLN A 88 -6.64 32.36 25.19
CA GLN A 88 -6.85 31.62 26.44
C GLN A 88 -7.54 32.48 27.50
N GLY A 89 -7.20 33.77 27.59
CA GLY A 89 -7.89 34.71 28.48
C GLY A 89 -9.33 34.94 28.03
N GLU A 90 -9.56 35.12 26.73
CA GLU A 90 -10.90 35.26 26.17
C GLU A 90 -11.77 34.02 26.44
N LEU A 91 -11.21 32.81 26.32
CA LEU A 91 -11.91 31.58 26.65
C LEU A 91 -12.15 31.42 28.17
N ALA A 92 -11.21 31.86 29.02
CA ALA A 92 -11.33 31.78 30.47
C ALA A 92 -12.45 32.68 31.04
N GLU A 93 -12.81 33.74 30.31
CA GLU A 93 -13.84 34.70 30.70
C GLU A 93 -15.27 34.28 30.29
N ILE A 94 -15.42 33.20 29.51
CA ILE A 94 -16.73 32.70 29.05
C ILE A 94 -17.55 32.22 30.25
N ASP A 95 -18.74 32.79 30.42
CA ASP A 95 -19.64 32.40 31.52
C ASP A 95 -20.51 31.16 31.19
N ALA A 96 -21.16 30.60 32.20
CA ALA A 96 -21.97 29.39 32.04
C ALA A 96 -23.12 29.53 31.03
N GLY A 97 -23.72 30.73 30.93
CA GLY A 97 -24.79 31.00 29.97
C GLY A 97 -24.27 31.08 28.53
N GLU A 98 -23.08 31.64 28.35
CA GLU A 98 -22.37 31.64 27.06
C GLU A 98 -21.94 30.24 26.65
N VAL A 99 -21.50 29.39 27.59
CA VAL A 99 -21.19 27.98 27.31
C VAL A 99 -22.39 27.22 26.76
N GLU A 100 -23.55 27.32 27.40
CA GLU A 100 -24.77 26.64 26.93
C GLU A 100 -25.20 27.11 25.53
N LEU A 101 -25.02 28.40 25.25
CA LEU A 101 -25.30 28.98 23.93
C LEU A 101 -24.34 28.44 22.86
N ILE A 102 -23.03 28.44 23.13
CA ILE A 102 -22.01 27.93 22.20
C ILE A 102 -22.20 26.42 21.99
N ALA A 103 -22.45 25.65 23.04
CA ALA A 103 -22.73 24.22 23.00
C ALA A 103 -23.93 23.91 22.09
N SER A 104 -25.01 24.69 22.22
CA SER A 104 -26.21 24.55 21.40
C SER A 104 -25.93 24.87 19.93
N GLN A 105 -25.13 25.90 19.64
CA GLN A 105 -24.73 26.24 18.27
C GLN A 105 -23.83 25.17 17.66
N TRP A 106 -22.89 24.62 18.44
CA TRP A 106 -22.00 23.56 18.01
C TRP A 106 -22.77 22.33 17.54
N LEU A 107 -23.75 21.85 18.31
CA LEU A 107 -24.60 20.71 17.92
C LEU A 107 -25.44 20.92 16.67
N ASN A 108 -25.89 22.16 16.46
CA ASN A 108 -26.66 22.51 15.27
C ASN A 108 -25.78 22.57 14.02
N ALA A 109 -24.49 22.89 14.16
CA ALA A 109 -23.52 22.99 13.09
C ALA A 109 -22.83 21.65 12.77
N ASP A 110 -22.58 20.83 13.79
CA ASP A 110 -21.91 19.54 13.72
C ASP A 110 -22.79 18.48 14.38
N HIS A 111 -23.40 17.62 13.55
CA HIS A 111 -24.28 16.55 14.02
C HIS A 111 -23.52 15.29 14.49
N SER A 112 -22.18 15.33 14.51
CA SER A 112 -21.36 14.14 14.73
C SER A 112 -20.58 14.17 16.04
N THR A 113 -20.14 15.34 16.51
CA THR A 113 -19.43 15.48 17.79
C THR A 113 -19.66 16.88 18.33
N PRO A 114 -20.19 17.05 19.55
CA PRO A 114 -20.60 16.06 20.56
C PRO A 114 -21.97 15.41 20.25
N SER A 115 -22.33 14.33 20.95
CA SER A 115 -23.57 13.56 20.70
C SER A 115 -24.84 14.25 21.21
N ASP A 116 -24.71 15.12 22.20
CA ASP A 116 -25.81 15.79 22.91
C ASP A 116 -25.33 17.06 23.60
N LEU A 117 -26.30 17.87 24.06
CA LEU A 117 -26.05 19.20 24.65
C LEU A 117 -25.29 19.13 25.97
N GLU A 118 -25.56 18.10 26.76
CA GLU A 118 -24.88 17.92 28.04
C GLU A 118 -23.38 17.65 27.84
N SER A 119 -23.05 16.77 26.88
CA SER A 119 -21.66 16.47 26.52
C SER A 119 -20.97 17.69 25.91
N ALA A 120 -21.67 18.47 25.08
CA ALA A 120 -21.17 19.73 24.51
C ALA A 120 -20.81 20.77 25.57
N VAL A 121 -21.72 21.00 26.52
CA VAL A 121 -21.52 21.93 27.64
C VAL A 121 -20.35 21.47 28.49
N ARG A 122 -20.28 20.18 28.83
CA ARG A 122 -19.20 19.60 29.63
C ARG A 122 -17.83 19.77 28.96
N THR A 123 -17.72 19.47 27.66
CA THR A 123 -16.46 19.64 26.92
C THR A 123 -15.99 21.09 26.90
N LEU A 124 -16.90 22.04 26.67
CA LEU A 124 -16.56 23.47 26.68
C LEU A 124 -16.17 23.96 28.07
N GLN A 125 -16.86 23.52 29.12
CA GLN A 125 -16.50 23.85 30.51
C GLN A 125 -15.08 23.40 30.85
N CYS A 126 -14.74 22.15 30.52
CA CYS A 126 -13.40 21.65 30.81
C CYS A 126 -12.32 22.32 29.94
N LEU A 127 -12.65 22.75 28.72
CA LEU A 127 -11.75 23.59 27.93
C LEU A 127 -11.51 24.96 28.60
N ILE A 128 -12.56 25.60 29.08
CA ILE A 128 -12.51 26.90 29.76
C ILE A 128 -11.72 26.78 31.07
N GLU A 129 -11.92 25.72 31.85
CA GLU A 129 -11.15 25.43 33.06
C GLU A 129 -9.66 25.22 32.74
N ALA A 130 -9.36 24.47 31.66
CA ALA A 130 -7.99 24.27 31.21
C ALA A 130 -7.34 25.59 30.74
N CYS A 131 -8.06 26.43 30.00
CA CYS A 131 -7.62 27.76 29.57
C CYS A 131 -7.41 28.72 30.75
N SER A 132 -8.31 28.70 31.73
CA SER A 132 -8.21 29.51 32.95
C SER A 132 -6.97 29.13 33.77
N SER A 133 -6.81 27.83 34.04
CA SER A 133 -5.63 27.32 34.77
C SER A 133 -4.33 27.57 34.02
N ALA A 134 -4.35 27.53 32.69
CA ALA A 134 -3.18 27.78 31.86
C ALA A 134 -2.83 29.27 31.79
N HIS A 135 -3.83 30.16 31.70
CA HIS A 135 -3.64 31.61 31.67
C HIS A 135 -2.95 32.10 32.95
N ASP A 136 -3.44 31.68 34.12
CA ASP A 136 -2.88 32.06 35.42
C ASP A 136 -1.44 31.55 35.63
N SER A 137 -1.07 30.47 34.93
CA SER A 137 0.21 29.79 35.07
C SER A 137 1.19 30.03 33.91
N GLY A 138 0.80 30.83 32.90
CA GLY A 138 1.58 31.08 31.68
C GLY A 138 1.82 29.83 30.81
N LEU A 139 0.92 28.85 30.89
CA LEU A 139 1.00 27.58 30.18
C LEU A 139 0.28 27.66 28.83
N ALA A 140 0.63 26.79 27.89
CA ALA A 140 -0.11 26.63 26.63
C ALA A 140 -1.20 25.57 26.77
N VAL A 141 -2.35 25.78 26.12
CA VAL A 141 -3.38 24.74 25.96
C VAL A 141 -3.26 24.14 24.57
N MET A 142 -3.21 22.81 24.50
CA MET A 142 -3.23 22.06 23.25
C MET A 142 -4.51 21.22 23.18
N LEU A 143 -5.20 21.31 22.06
CA LEU A 143 -6.40 20.55 21.72
C LEU A 143 -6.00 19.38 20.83
N ARG A 144 -6.40 18.17 21.20
CA ARG A 144 -6.38 17.02 20.30
C ARG A 144 -7.76 16.89 19.68
N THR A 145 -7.81 16.81 18.35
CA THR A 145 -9.07 16.66 17.60
C THR A 145 -9.25 15.22 17.13
N ASN A 146 -10.48 14.70 17.28
CA ASN A 146 -10.95 13.55 16.51
C ASN A 146 -11.23 14.06 15.09
N GLN A 147 -10.26 13.96 14.19
CA GLN A 147 -10.55 14.21 12.79
C GLN A 147 -11.31 13.01 12.22
N PRO A 148 -12.39 13.24 11.45
CA PRO A 148 -13.05 12.17 10.72
C PRO A 148 -12.06 11.48 9.78
N ALA A 149 -12.41 10.27 9.35
CA ALA A 149 -11.64 9.55 8.35
C ALA A 149 -11.36 10.46 7.14
N ASN A 150 -10.10 10.49 6.70
CA ASN A 150 -9.73 11.33 5.55
C ASN A 150 -10.26 10.71 4.25
N GLU A 151 -10.20 11.44 3.14
CA GLU A 151 -10.73 11.00 1.85
C GLU A 151 -10.20 9.62 1.40
N PHE A 152 -8.91 9.34 1.67
CA PHE A 152 -8.30 8.04 1.35
C PHE A 152 -8.90 6.90 2.19
N GLU A 153 -9.13 7.12 3.47
CA GLU A 153 -9.70 6.10 4.35
C GLU A 153 -11.18 5.87 4.12
N LEU A 154 -11.93 6.93 3.82
CA LEU A 154 -13.32 6.83 3.38
C LEU A 154 -13.41 6.02 2.10
N ALA A 155 -12.53 6.29 1.13
CA ALA A 155 -12.44 5.51 -0.11
C ALA A 155 -12.03 4.05 0.17
N PHE A 156 -11.10 3.82 1.09
CA PHE A 156 -10.68 2.48 1.51
C PHE A 156 -11.82 1.67 2.14
N GLU A 157 -12.65 2.28 2.99
CA GLU A 157 -13.79 1.61 3.60
C GLU A 157 -14.92 1.31 2.61
N GLN A 158 -15.00 2.07 1.52
CA GLN A 158 -15.96 1.86 0.43
C GLN A 158 -15.50 0.82 -0.60
N LEU A 159 -14.25 0.31 -0.52
CA LEU A 159 -13.78 -0.75 -1.41
C LEU A 159 -14.64 -2.00 -1.32
N GLU A 160 -14.82 -2.65 -2.47
CA GLU A 160 -15.43 -3.97 -2.56
C GLU A 160 -14.75 -4.95 -1.58
N ASN A 161 -15.55 -5.77 -0.91
CA ASN A 161 -15.10 -6.64 0.19
C ASN A 161 -13.89 -7.52 -0.18
N GLN A 162 -13.81 -8.01 -1.41
CA GLN A 162 -12.68 -8.83 -1.87
C GLN A 162 -11.38 -8.02 -1.96
N LYS A 163 -11.43 -6.82 -2.57
CA LYS A 163 -10.28 -5.91 -2.67
C LYS A 163 -9.88 -5.38 -1.30
N ARG A 164 -10.84 -4.98 -0.46
CA ARG A 164 -10.58 -4.52 0.91
C ARG A 164 -9.88 -5.59 1.76
N ARG A 165 -10.32 -6.86 1.68
CA ARG A 165 -9.65 -7.99 2.38
C ARG A 165 -8.20 -8.18 1.97
N ARG A 166 -7.86 -7.97 0.69
CA ARG A 166 -6.47 -8.07 0.19
C ARG A 166 -5.54 -7.11 0.91
N PHE A 167 -5.99 -5.88 1.16
CA PHE A 167 -5.15 -4.81 1.70
C PHE A 167 -5.32 -4.56 3.20
N ARG A 168 -6.41 -5.05 3.82
CA ARG A 168 -6.74 -4.78 5.24
C ARG A 168 -5.62 -5.14 6.20
N LYS A 169 -5.00 -6.32 6.06
CA LYS A 169 -3.88 -6.70 6.93
C LYS A 169 -2.72 -5.71 6.90
N ALA A 170 -2.41 -5.16 5.72
CA ALA A 170 -1.34 -4.19 5.59
C ALA A 170 -1.76 -2.84 6.15
N PHE A 171 -2.95 -2.35 5.79
CA PHE A 171 -3.53 -1.10 6.26
C PHE A 171 -3.66 -1.05 7.80
N ASP A 172 -4.14 -2.13 8.42
CA ASP A 172 -4.26 -2.25 9.88
C ASP A 172 -2.88 -2.17 10.57
N GLY A 173 -1.82 -2.59 9.89
CA GLY A 173 -0.44 -2.49 10.36
C GLY A 173 0.27 -1.17 10.05
N TRP A 174 -0.40 -0.21 9.41
CA TRP A 174 0.19 1.12 9.16
C TRP A 174 0.03 2.02 10.37
N ASP A 175 1.12 2.69 10.73
CA ASP A 175 1.09 3.81 11.67
C ASP A 175 0.47 5.07 11.04
N GLU A 176 0.24 6.08 11.87
CA GLU A 176 -0.37 7.34 11.49
C GLU A 176 0.44 8.09 10.41
N ALA A 177 1.77 8.02 10.48
CA ALA A 177 2.65 8.67 9.51
C ALA A 177 2.48 8.05 8.11
N LYS A 178 2.45 6.72 8.04
CA LYS A 178 2.26 5.98 6.80
C LYS A 178 0.86 6.19 6.22
N ARG A 179 -0.18 6.27 7.06
CA ARG A 179 -1.55 6.61 6.63
C ARG A 179 -1.63 8.05 6.09
N HIS A 180 -0.94 9.00 6.71
CA HIS A 180 -0.85 10.36 6.21
C HIS A 180 -0.17 10.43 4.84
N GLU A 181 0.96 9.74 4.68
CA GLU A 181 1.69 9.69 3.41
C GLU A 181 0.85 9.03 2.30
N ALA A 182 0.13 7.94 2.61
CA ALA A 182 -0.81 7.32 1.70
C ALA A 182 -1.95 8.28 1.28
N HIS A 183 -2.49 9.06 2.22
CA HIS A 183 -3.49 10.08 1.90
C HIS A 183 -2.94 11.17 0.97
N GLN A 184 -1.69 11.64 1.16
CA GLN A 184 -1.07 12.59 0.24
C GLN A 184 -0.86 11.98 -1.16
N ARG A 185 -0.42 10.72 -1.23
CA ARG A 185 -0.26 10.00 -2.49
C ARG A 185 -1.59 9.79 -3.22
N TYR A 186 -2.64 9.46 -2.48
CA TYR A 186 -4.00 9.36 -3.01
C TYR A 186 -4.48 10.69 -3.61
N LYS A 187 -4.27 11.80 -2.90
CA LYS A 187 -4.59 13.15 -3.44
C LYS A 187 -3.79 13.50 -4.68
N TYR A 188 -2.51 13.09 -4.72
CA TYR A 188 -1.68 13.24 -5.90
C TYR A 188 -2.29 12.51 -7.11
N TYR A 189 -2.60 11.22 -7.00
CA TYR A 189 -3.21 10.46 -8.10
C TYR A 189 -4.57 11.02 -8.54
N LEU A 190 -5.41 11.42 -7.58
CA LEU A 190 -6.68 12.08 -7.91
C LEU A 190 -6.46 13.36 -8.72
N SER A 191 -5.45 14.15 -8.37
CA SER A 191 -5.12 15.39 -9.10
C SER A 191 -4.59 15.14 -10.51
N GLN A 192 -4.02 13.96 -10.77
CA GLN A 192 -3.57 13.54 -12.10
C GLN A 192 -4.72 12.96 -12.95
N GLY A 193 -5.90 12.75 -12.38
CA GLY A 193 -7.05 12.17 -13.08
C GLY A 193 -6.98 10.64 -13.19
N GLU A 194 -6.18 9.97 -12.36
CA GLU A 194 -6.05 8.51 -12.37
C GLU A 194 -7.32 7.83 -11.88
N ALA A 195 -7.97 7.05 -12.76
CA ALA A 195 -9.26 6.41 -12.50
C ALA A 195 -9.21 5.42 -11.31
N ASP A 196 -8.05 4.83 -11.02
CA ASP A 196 -7.85 3.88 -9.91
C ASP A 196 -6.85 4.39 -8.85
N SER A 197 -6.94 5.69 -8.54
CA SER A 197 -6.09 6.38 -7.57
C SER A 197 -5.94 5.63 -6.23
N LEU A 198 -7.00 4.97 -5.77
CA LEU A 198 -6.99 4.22 -4.50
C LEU A 198 -6.17 2.94 -4.62
N THR A 199 -6.35 2.15 -5.69
CA THR A 199 -5.58 0.91 -5.88
C THR A 199 -4.11 1.23 -6.08
N LEU A 200 -3.77 2.27 -6.86
CA LEU A 200 -2.38 2.73 -7.03
C LEU A 200 -1.74 3.09 -5.68
N THR A 201 -2.44 3.87 -4.86
CA THR A 201 -1.97 4.22 -3.50
C THR A 201 -1.77 2.98 -2.63
N LEU A 202 -2.74 2.06 -2.61
CA LEU A 202 -2.61 0.84 -1.79
C LEU A 202 -1.47 -0.03 -2.29
N GLN A 203 -1.27 -0.12 -3.59
CA GLN A 203 -0.15 -0.84 -4.17
C GLN A 203 1.18 -0.23 -3.69
N ASP A 204 1.43 1.06 -3.86
CA ASP A 204 2.65 1.74 -3.41
C ASP A 204 3.02 1.41 -1.96
N PHE A 205 2.02 1.43 -1.05
CA PHE A 205 2.25 1.31 0.38
C PHE A 205 2.17 -0.13 0.92
N THR A 206 1.64 -1.08 0.14
CA THR A 206 1.58 -2.51 0.51
C THR A 206 2.54 -3.39 -0.27
N ARG A 207 3.14 -2.87 -1.36
CA ARG A 207 4.21 -3.52 -2.09
C ARG A 207 5.37 -3.83 -1.13
N SER A 208 5.80 -5.09 -1.13
CA SER A 208 7.07 -5.47 -0.47
C SER A 208 8.19 -4.65 -1.09
N LYS A 209 9.07 -4.04 -0.30
CA LYS A 209 10.28 -3.32 -0.78
C LYS A 209 11.27 -4.20 -1.57
N ILE A 210 11.03 -5.51 -1.56
CA ILE A 210 11.86 -6.49 -2.26
C ILE A 210 10.90 -7.40 -3.01
N LEU A 211 10.88 -7.28 -4.34
CA LEU A 211 10.20 -8.26 -5.17
C LEU A 211 11.04 -9.54 -5.20
N ARG A 212 10.35 -10.67 -5.02
CA ARG A 212 10.96 -12.00 -5.08
C ARG A 212 10.29 -12.77 -6.20
N ILE A 213 11.03 -13.00 -7.28
CA ILE A 213 10.60 -13.88 -8.37
C ILE A 213 11.19 -15.27 -8.16
N ASN A 214 10.38 -16.29 -8.45
CA ASN A 214 10.79 -17.67 -8.39
C ASN A 214 10.43 -18.37 -9.71
N LEU A 215 11.39 -18.41 -10.62
CA LEU A 215 11.23 -19.04 -11.94
C LEU A 215 10.99 -20.53 -11.86
N LYS A 216 11.42 -21.21 -10.79
CA LYS A 216 11.05 -22.62 -10.58
C LYS A 216 9.54 -22.79 -10.42
N THR A 217 8.89 -21.86 -9.73
CA THR A 217 7.44 -21.88 -9.53
C THR A 217 6.72 -21.49 -10.80
N ASP A 218 7.19 -20.44 -11.48
CA ASP A 218 6.58 -19.96 -12.72
C ASP A 218 6.74 -20.98 -13.85
N ARG A 219 7.89 -21.63 -13.99
CA ARG A 219 8.10 -22.77 -14.90
C ARG A 219 7.02 -23.84 -14.75
N GLY A 220 6.63 -24.15 -13.52
CA GLY A 220 5.57 -25.14 -13.25
C GLY A 220 4.19 -24.68 -13.72
N LYS A 221 3.89 -23.37 -13.63
CA LYS A 221 2.66 -22.77 -14.17
C LYS A 221 2.68 -22.80 -15.70
N VAL A 222 3.76 -22.32 -16.31
CA VAL A 222 3.96 -22.29 -17.76
C VAL A 222 3.84 -23.71 -18.33
N GLN A 223 4.53 -24.70 -17.76
CA GLN A 223 4.43 -26.09 -18.22
C GLN A 223 3.00 -26.61 -18.23
N ARG A 224 2.20 -26.27 -17.20
CA ARG A 224 0.80 -26.67 -17.13
C ARG A 224 -0.03 -25.97 -18.20
N TYR A 225 0.17 -24.67 -18.40
CA TYR A 225 -0.48 -23.88 -19.43
C TYR A 225 -0.18 -24.43 -20.83
N LEU A 226 1.10 -24.65 -21.18
CA LEU A 226 1.50 -25.19 -22.48
C LEU A 226 0.84 -26.56 -22.75
N ARG A 227 0.85 -27.46 -21.76
CA ARG A 227 0.16 -28.76 -21.87
C ARG A 227 -1.34 -28.62 -22.07
N GLN A 228 -1.97 -27.66 -21.41
CA GLN A 228 -3.40 -27.40 -21.58
C GLN A 228 -3.71 -26.89 -22.98
N ARG A 229 -2.93 -25.93 -23.52
CA ARG A 229 -3.04 -25.42 -24.89
C ARG A 229 -2.84 -26.53 -25.93
N ILE A 230 -1.76 -27.32 -25.81
CA ILE A 230 -1.51 -28.47 -26.70
C ILE A 230 -2.68 -29.46 -26.68
N LYS A 231 -3.17 -29.83 -25.50
CA LYS A 231 -4.31 -30.75 -25.37
C LYS A 231 -5.60 -30.17 -25.95
N ALA A 232 -5.83 -28.87 -25.77
CA ALA A 232 -6.99 -28.18 -26.34
C ALA A 232 -6.92 -28.19 -27.87
N TYR A 233 -5.76 -27.85 -28.44
CA TYR A 233 -5.53 -27.88 -29.88
C TYR A 233 -5.74 -29.27 -30.47
N ILE A 234 -5.18 -30.33 -29.87
CA ILE A 234 -5.39 -31.72 -30.32
C ILE A 234 -6.88 -32.08 -30.37
N LYS A 235 -7.67 -31.61 -29.40
CA LYS A 235 -9.11 -31.91 -29.32
C LYS A 235 -9.92 -31.11 -30.34
N ARG A 236 -9.55 -29.85 -30.57
CA ARG A 236 -10.24 -28.91 -31.47
C ARG A 236 -9.18 -27.97 -32.07
N PRO A 237 -8.62 -28.30 -33.24
CA PRO A 237 -7.65 -27.45 -33.91
C PRO A 237 -8.24 -26.08 -34.20
N GLN A 238 -7.60 -25.05 -33.66
CA GLN A 238 -7.91 -23.64 -33.88
C GLN A 238 -6.55 -22.93 -33.93
N PRO A 239 -5.88 -22.93 -35.10
CA PRO A 239 -4.61 -22.25 -35.24
C PRO A 239 -4.81 -20.76 -35.05
N ASP A 240 -3.82 -20.14 -34.46
CA ASP A 240 -3.80 -18.70 -34.24
C ASP A 240 -3.52 -17.98 -35.59
N ALA A 241 -2.86 -18.67 -36.54
CA ALA A 241 -2.74 -18.25 -37.93
C ALA A 241 -2.83 -19.41 -38.94
N GLY A 242 -3.53 -19.16 -40.05
CA GLY A 242 -3.78 -20.12 -41.13
C GLY A 242 -5.08 -20.92 -40.96
N GLU A 243 -5.10 -22.16 -41.46
CA GLU A 243 -6.32 -22.98 -41.62
C GLU A 243 -6.32 -24.19 -40.67
N ALA A 244 -7.47 -24.48 -40.05
CA ALA A 244 -7.57 -25.51 -38.99
C ALA A 244 -7.24 -26.94 -39.44
N ASP A 245 -7.48 -27.26 -40.71
CA ASP A 245 -7.21 -28.59 -41.27
C ASP A 245 -5.77 -28.74 -41.80
N SER A 246 -5.02 -27.64 -41.88
CA SER A 246 -3.64 -27.65 -42.34
C SER A 246 -2.69 -28.16 -41.24
N PRO A 247 -1.60 -28.85 -41.61
CA PRO A 247 -0.58 -29.23 -40.65
C PRO A 247 0.14 -28.00 -40.09
N ILE A 248 0.53 -28.06 -38.82
CA ILE A 248 1.28 -27.00 -38.13
C ILE A 248 2.69 -26.94 -38.69
N THR A 249 3.04 -25.77 -39.21
CA THR A 249 4.35 -25.44 -39.80
C THR A 249 5.24 -24.70 -38.80
N ALA A 250 4.67 -24.00 -37.80
CA ALA A 250 5.43 -23.41 -36.71
C ALA A 250 4.68 -23.48 -35.36
N ILE A 251 5.45 -23.69 -34.29
CA ILE A 251 4.99 -23.57 -32.90
C ILE A 251 5.85 -22.53 -32.19
N SER A 252 5.24 -21.47 -31.69
CA SER A 252 5.95 -20.38 -31.02
C SER A 252 5.53 -20.31 -29.55
N VAL A 253 6.51 -20.28 -28.64
CA VAL A 253 6.28 -19.86 -27.25
C VAL A 253 6.73 -18.42 -27.12
N LEU A 254 5.76 -17.51 -27.15
CA LEU A 254 6.02 -16.07 -27.04
C LEU A 254 6.01 -15.66 -25.57
N PHE A 255 6.83 -14.68 -25.21
CA PHE A 255 6.75 -14.08 -23.90
C PHE A 255 7.08 -12.59 -23.96
N ASP A 256 6.50 -11.84 -23.04
CA ASP A 256 6.85 -10.45 -22.80
C ASP A 256 7.00 -10.25 -21.30
N ILE A 257 7.95 -9.40 -20.92
CA ILE A 257 8.16 -8.96 -19.55
C ILE A 257 8.20 -7.43 -19.46
N GLU A 258 8.24 -6.72 -20.57
CA GLU A 258 8.45 -5.26 -20.57
C GLU A 258 7.14 -4.48 -20.52
N TYR A 259 6.08 -4.97 -21.16
CA TYR A 259 4.81 -4.24 -21.24
C TYR A 259 3.73 -4.84 -20.35
N GLU A 260 3.50 -6.15 -20.47
CA GLU A 260 2.35 -6.79 -19.80
C GLU A 260 2.74 -7.95 -18.89
N GLY A 261 3.83 -8.67 -19.21
CA GLY A 261 4.22 -9.85 -18.44
C GLY A 261 3.35 -11.05 -18.78
N PHE A 262 3.64 -11.78 -19.86
CA PHE A 262 2.85 -12.94 -20.27
C PHE A 262 3.69 -14.05 -20.92
N VAL A 263 3.06 -15.20 -21.09
CA VAL A 263 3.50 -16.28 -21.98
C VAL A 263 2.35 -16.71 -22.88
N ASP A 264 2.62 -16.94 -24.16
CA ASP A 264 1.67 -17.45 -25.12
C ASP A 264 2.21 -18.69 -25.86
N LEU A 265 1.32 -19.57 -26.29
CA LEU A 265 1.61 -20.68 -27.19
C LEU A 265 0.80 -20.55 -28.47
N VAL A 266 1.50 -20.30 -29.55
CA VAL A 266 0.96 -20.01 -30.88
C VAL A 266 1.16 -21.21 -31.79
N PHE A 267 0.09 -21.61 -32.48
CA PHE A 267 0.12 -22.62 -33.54
C PHE A 267 -0.12 -21.96 -34.90
N ASP A 268 0.87 -22.02 -35.78
CA ASP A 268 0.80 -21.46 -37.14
C ASP A 268 0.81 -22.60 -38.17
N THR A 269 -0.10 -22.52 -39.13
CA THR A 269 -0.27 -23.51 -40.22
C THR A 269 0.00 -22.91 -41.61
N ARG A 270 0.41 -21.64 -41.69
CA ARG A 270 0.79 -20.98 -42.94
C ARG A 270 2.10 -21.60 -43.47
N PRO A 271 2.21 -21.93 -44.76
CA PRO A 271 3.41 -22.57 -45.32
C PRO A 271 4.72 -21.81 -45.06
N GLU A 272 4.68 -20.48 -45.05
CA GLU A 272 5.83 -19.59 -44.90
C GLU A 272 6.33 -19.40 -43.45
N SER A 273 5.56 -19.81 -42.45
CA SER A 273 5.91 -19.59 -41.02
C SER A 273 7.06 -20.48 -40.55
N ALA A 274 7.37 -21.57 -41.27
CA ALA A 274 8.54 -22.38 -41.00
C ALA A 274 9.87 -21.66 -41.32
N GLU A 275 9.82 -20.58 -42.12
CA GLU A 275 11.00 -19.85 -42.63
C GLU A 275 11.19 -18.47 -41.99
N SER A 276 10.18 -17.95 -41.27
CA SER A 276 10.23 -16.62 -40.66
C SER A 276 9.69 -16.63 -39.23
N VAL A 277 10.40 -15.92 -38.34
CA VAL A 277 9.96 -15.67 -36.97
C VAL A 277 9.05 -14.44 -37.02
N GLU A 278 7.74 -14.68 -37.03
CA GLU A 278 6.73 -13.61 -36.93
C GLU A 278 6.11 -13.62 -35.54
N PHE A 279 6.09 -12.44 -34.92
CA PHE A 279 5.34 -12.22 -33.69
C PHE A 279 3.85 -12.08 -34.04
N ILE A 280 3.01 -12.97 -33.51
CA ILE A 280 1.56 -12.89 -33.69
C ILE A 280 1.02 -12.18 -32.44
N GLU A 281 0.70 -10.90 -32.58
CA GLU A 281 0.13 -10.11 -31.49
C GLU A 281 -1.31 -10.55 -31.15
N GLY A 282 -1.61 -10.61 -29.86
CA GLY A 282 -2.99 -10.58 -29.36
C GLY A 282 -3.80 -11.86 -29.56
N THR A 283 -3.24 -13.03 -29.20
CA THR A 283 -4.12 -14.21 -29.07
C THR A 283 -5.02 -14.07 -27.83
N ASP A 284 -6.25 -14.58 -27.90
CA ASP A 284 -7.20 -14.57 -26.77
C ASP A 284 -6.78 -15.52 -25.61
N HIS A 285 -5.57 -16.09 -25.66
CA HIS A 285 -5.18 -17.27 -24.91
C HIS A 285 -3.81 -17.15 -24.24
N VAL A 286 -3.48 -16.00 -23.67
CA VAL A 286 -2.23 -15.78 -22.93
C VAL A 286 -2.29 -16.29 -21.48
N LEU A 287 -1.12 -16.62 -20.93
CA LEU A 287 -0.91 -16.83 -19.50
C LEU A 287 -0.34 -15.55 -18.87
N ASP A 288 -1.16 -14.86 -18.09
CA ASP A 288 -0.74 -13.66 -17.39
C ASP A 288 0.27 -13.98 -16.27
N LEU A 289 1.39 -13.28 -16.33
CA LEU A 289 2.48 -13.30 -15.36
C LEU A 289 2.88 -11.85 -15.06
N GLU A 290 1.89 -11.02 -14.72
CA GLU A 290 2.03 -9.57 -14.41
C GLU A 290 3.22 -9.28 -13.49
N HIS A 291 3.54 -10.21 -12.57
CA HIS A 291 4.66 -10.06 -11.65
C HIS A 291 6.04 -10.04 -12.33
N TRP A 292 6.16 -10.44 -13.59
CA TRP A 292 7.37 -10.29 -14.42
C TRP A 292 7.53 -8.85 -14.89
N HIS A 293 6.46 -8.20 -15.35
CA HIS A 293 6.45 -6.78 -15.69
C HIS A 293 6.65 -5.89 -14.46
N ASP A 294 5.99 -6.22 -13.34
CA ASP A 294 6.24 -5.55 -12.06
C ASP A 294 7.72 -5.56 -11.67
N ALA A 295 8.49 -6.56 -12.09
CA ALA A 295 9.92 -6.63 -11.80
C ALA A 295 10.75 -5.66 -12.64
N VAL A 296 10.40 -5.50 -13.91
CA VAL A 296 11.03 -4.50 -14.79
C VAL A 296 10.79 -3.10 -14.22
N MET A 297 9.52 -2.76 -13.95
CA MET A 297 9.16 -1.46 -13.38
C MET A 297 9.90 -1.14 -12.09
N ARG A 298 10.08 -2.13 -11.21
CA ARG A 298 10.81 -1.95 -9.95
C ARG A 298 12.30 -1.74 -10.14
N ILE A 299 12.90 -2.46 -11.08
CA ILE A 299 14.30 -2.26 -11.42
C ILE A 299 14.48 -0.83 -11.95
N ASP A 300 13.57 -0.36 -12.82
CA ASP A 300 13.58 1.02 -13.34
C ASP A 300 13.36 2.08 -12.25
N GLU A 301 12.55 1.77 -11.22
CA GLU A 301 12.35 2.60 -10.03
C GLU A 301 13.55 2.57 -9.05
N GLY A 302 14.60 1.80 -9.33
CA GLY A 302 15.79 1.71 -8.49
C GLY A 302 15.69 0.69 -7.35
N GLU A 303 14.79 -0.29 -7.44
CA GLU A 303 14.70 -1.40 -6.48
C GLU A 303 15.41 -2.67 -6.97
N SER A 304 16.13 -3.34 -6.07
CA SER A 304 16.75 -4.64 -6.38
C SER A 304 15.73 -5.78 -6.49
N LEU A 305 15.90 -6.64 -7.50
CA LEU A 305 15.09 -7.84 -7.69
C LEU A 305 15.79 -9.07 -7.10
N LYS A 306 15.11 -9.83 -6.25
CA LYS A 306 15.60 -11.15 -5.80
C LYS A 306 15.03 -12.25 -6.66
N LEU A 307 15.88 -12.92 -7.42
CA LEU A 307 15.50 -13.95 -8.38
C LEU A 307 15.93 -15.34 -7.89
N ALA A 308 15.03 -16.31 -7.94
CA ALA A 308 15.36 -17.72 -7.79
C ALA A 308 15.17 -18.44 -9.14
N LEU A 309 16.27 -18.91 -9.71
CA LEU A 309 16.31 -19.65 -10.97
C LEU A 309 15.70 -21.06 -10.84
N PRO A 310 15.36 -21.73 -11.96
CA PRO A 310 14.75 -23.06 -11.94
C PRO A 310 15.59 -24.15 -11.24
N ASP A 311 16.91 -24.05 -11.33
CA ASP A 311 17.88 -24.94 -10.68
C ASP A 311 18.01 -24.71 -9.17
N GLY A 312 17.39 -23.63 -8.64
CA GLY A 312 17.45 -23.23 -7.25
C GLY A 312 18.53 -22.19 -6.93
N THR A 313 19.35 -21.80 -7.90
CA THR A 313 20.30 -20.69 -7.79
C THR A 313 19.55 -19.40 -7.45
N LYS A 314 20.11 -18.60 -6.54
CA LYS A 314 19.51 -17.34 -6.10
C LYS A 314 20.41 -16.18 -6.50
N LEU A 315 19.83 -15.19 -7.16
CA LEU A 315 20.49 -13.99 -7.65
C LEU A 315 19.81 -12.76 -7.05
N VAL A 316 20.55 -11.65 -7.04
CA VAL A 316 20.01 -10.32 -6.74
C VAL A 316 20.42 -9.43 -7.90
N ILE A 317 19.45 -9.01 -8.70
CA ILE A 317 19.66 -8.07 -9.80
C ILE A 317 19.55 -6.67 -9.21
N GLU A 318 20.66 -5.94 -9.23
CA GLU A 318 20.70 -4.55 -8.76
C GLU A 318 20.37 -3.58 -9.92
N PRO A 319 19.67 -2.46 -9.67
CA PRO A 319 19.21 -1.54 -10.72
C PRO A 319 20.30 -1.00 -11.64
N GLU A 320 21.48 -0.74 -11.09
CA GLU A 320 22.62 -0.18 -11.82
C GLU A 320 23.53 -1.26 -12.42
N SER A 321 23.16 -2.54 -12.26
CA SER A 321 23.99 -3.64 -12.76
C SER A 321 23.74 -3.92 -14.24
N SER A 322 24.76 -4.41 -14.94
CA SER A 322 24.58 -4.95 -16.29
C SER A 322 23.67 -6.18 -16.32
N GLU A 323 23.36 -6.77 -15.16
CA GLU A 323 22.49 -7.95 -15.03
C GLU A 323 21.01 -7.62 -15.21
N VAL A 324 20.63 -6.33 -15.30
CA VAL A 324 19.26 -5.94 -15.66
C VAL A 324 18.87 -6.50 -17.03
N ALA A 325 19.77 -6.42 -18.01
CA ALA A 325 19.57 -7.03 -19.33
C ALA A 325 19.52 -8.57 -19.28
N ASP A 326 20.01 -9.18 -18.20
CA ASP A 326 19.98 -10.62 -18.02
C ASP A 326 18.62 -11.12 -17.52
N TRP A 327 17.74 -10.24 -17.00
CA TRP A 327 16.40 -10.63 -16.55
C TRP A 327 15.58 -11.30 -17.67
N ASP A 328 15.52 -10.66 -18.85
CA ASP A 328 14.87 -11.22 -20.05
C ASP A 328 15.49 -12.56 -20.45
N ARG A 329 16.83 -12.63 -20.44
CA ARG A 329 17.57 -13.85 -20.75
C ARG A 329 17.22 -14.98 -19.78
N TYR A 330 17.09 -14.73 -18.48
CA TYR A 330 16.75 -15.78 -17.50
C TYR A 330 15.35 -16.35 -17.73
N VAL A 331 14.38 -15.51 -18.12
CA VAL A 331 13.04 -15.96 -18.50
C VAL A 331 13.09 -16.78 -19.79
N GLY A 332 13.76 -16.25 -20.81
CA GLY A 332 13.95 -16.94 -22.10
C GLY A 332 14.65 -18.30 -21.94
N ASP A 333 15.74 -18.38 -21.18
CA ASP A 333 16.48 -19.62 -20.90
C ASP A 333 15.59 -20.66 -20.20
N MET A 334 14.79 -20.24 -19.23
CA MET A 334 13.84 -21.14 -18.56
C MET A 334 12.80 -21.70 -19.55
N LEU A 335 12.25 -20.85 -20.42
CA LEU A 335 11.26 -21.25 -21.43
C LEU A 335 11.89 -22.18 -22.48
N ARG A 336 13.08 -21.85 -22.97
CA ARG A 336 13.89 -22.68 -23.86
C ARG A 336 14.07 -24.10 -23.30
N ASP A 337 14.56 -24.19 -22.08
CA ASP A 337 14.83 -25.47 -21.43
C ASP A 337 13.54 -26.27 -21.17
N LEU A 338 12.44 -25.59 -20.87
CA LEU A 338 11.12 -26.20 -20.74
C LEU A 338 10.62 -26.78 -22.07
N VAL A 339 10.74 -26.05 -23.18
CA VAL A 339 10.32 -26.51 -24.51
C VAL A 339 11.16 -27.71 -24.95
N ILE A 340 12.48 -27.67 -24.74
CA ILE A 340 13.37 -28.82 -25.02
C ILE A 340 12.94 -30.04 -24.21
N GLU A 341 12.65 -29.88 -22.91
CA GLU A 341 12.17 -30.99 -22.07
C GLU A 341 10.84 -31.56 -22.59
N MET A 342 9.89 -30.70 -22.96
CA MET A 342 8.59 -31.12 -23.48
C MET A 342 8.72 -31.85 -24.81
N ARG A 343 9.60 -31.39 -25.71
CA ARG A 343 9.93 -32.08 -26.96
C ARG A 343 10.54 -33.45 -26.69
N GLY A 344 11.51 -33.56 -25.79
CA GLY A 344 12.13 -34.84 -25.42
C GLY A 344 11.16 -35.84 -24.76
N LYS A 345 10.02 -35.35 -24.24
CA LYS A 345 8.94 -36.17 -23.68
C LYS A 345 7.84 -36.52 -24.68
N GLY A 346 7.97 -36.08 -25.92
CA GLY A 346 6.98 -36.34 -26.98
C GLY A 346 5.67 -35.58 -26.82
N GLU A 347 5.65 -34.48 -26.05
CA GLU A 347 4.42 -33.71 -25.79
C GLU A 347 3.82 -33.12 -27.08
N PHE A 348 4.66 -32.84 -28.08
CA PHE A 348 4.26 -32.32 -29.38
C PHE A 348 3.95 -33.41 -30.43
N GLU A 349 4.28 -34.69 -30.19
CA GLU A 349 4.18 -35.76 -31.20
C GLU A 349 2.75 -36.07 -31.66
N LYS A 350 1.75 -35.69 -30.86
CA LYS A 350 0.34 -35.93 -31.17
C LYS A 350 -0.29 -34.80 -31.98
N LEU A 351 0.45 -33.72 -32.24
CA LEU A 351 0.00 -32.63 -33.08
C LEU A 351 0.12 -33.03 -34.55
N ASN A 352 -0.75 -32.48 -35.40
CA ASN A 352 -0.67 -32.63 -36.85
C ASN A 352 0.45 -31.72 -37.38
N LEU A 353 1.71 -32.14 -37.26
CA LEU A 353 2.86 -31.35 -37.68
C LEU A 353 3.16 -31.54 -39.17
N ALA A 354 3.59 -30.48 -39.84
CA ALA A 354 4.11 -30.55 -41.19
C ALA A 354 5.46 -31.30 -41.21
N ALA A 355 5.82 -31.85 -42.37
CA ALA A 355 7.08 -32.57 -42.54
C ALA A 355 8.28 -31.69 -42.21
N GLU A 356 8.24 -30.43 -42.66
CA GLU A 356 9.12 -29.37 -42.21
C GLU A 356 8.33 -28.47 -41.26
N HIS A 357 8.78 -28.37 -40.02
CA HIS A 357 8.19 -27.47 -39.03
C HIS A 357 9.26 -26.87 -38.14
N SER A 358 8.97 -25.72 -37.55
CA SER A 358 9.82 -25.06 -36.56
C SER A 358 9.14 -25.04 -35.19
N ILE A 359 9.96 -25.07 -34.14
CA ILE A 359 9.55 -24.70 -32.79
C ILE A 359 10.50 -23.59 -32.34
N TRP A 360 9.99 -22.55 -31.71
CA TRP A 360 10.84 -21.50 -31.15
C TRP A 360 10.26 -20.89 -29.88
N VAL A 361 11.15 -20.27 -29.11
CA VAL A 361 10.82 -19.43 -27.95
C VAL A 361 11.29 -18.03 -28.30
N GLY A 362 10.46 -17.01 -28.12
CA GLY A 362 10.92 -15.65 -28.36
C GLY A 362 10.20 -14.62 -27.51
N GLY A 363 10.94 -13.58 -27.18
CA GLY A 363 10.47 -12.40 -26.49
C GLY A 363 11.11 -11.16 -27.10
N THR A 364 10.89 -10.00 -26.49
CA THR A 364 11.28 -8.70 -27.04
C THR A 364 12.78 -8.62 -27.36
N HIS A 365 13.64 -9.30 -26.57
CA HIS A 365 15.09 -9.24 -26.71
C HIS A 365 15.79 -10.61 -26.74
N THR A 366 15.05 -11.71 -26.65
CA THR A 366 15.62 -13.06 -26.55
C THR A 366 14.86 -14.05 -27.42
N ASP A 367 15.55 -14.62 -28.40
CA ASP A 367 15.00 -15.62 -29.32
C ASP A 367 15.83 -16.92 -29.36
N PHE A 368 15.13 -18.06 -29.32
CA PHE A 368 15.71 -19.40 -29.46
C PHE A 368 14.92 -20.20 -30.51
N PHE A 369 15.62 -20.81 -31.47
CA PHE A 369 15.00 -21.42 -32.64
C PHE A 369 15.48 -22.87 -32.88
N TRP A 370 14.53 -23.78 -33.19
CA TRP A 370 14.82 -25.16 -33.63
C TRP A 370 13.99 -25.51 -34.87
N LYS A 371 14.67 -25.82 -35.98
CA LYS A 371 14.07 -26.41 -37.18
C LYS A 371 14.16 -27.94 -37.10
N SER A 372 13.09 -28.64 -37.47
CA SER A 372 13.08 -30.11 -37.62
C SER A 372 13.29 -30.55 -39.05
#